data_AF-R7VYI3-F1
#
_entry.id   AF-R7VYI3-F1
#
_cell.length_a   1.000
_cell.length_b   1.000
_cell.length_c   1.000
_cell.angle_alpha   90.00
_cell.angle_beta   90.00
_cell.angle_gamma   90.00
#
_symmetry.space_group_name_H-M   'P 1'
#
loop_
_entity.id
_entity.type
_entity.pdbx_description
1 polymer ?
#
loop_
_entity_poly.entity_id
_entity_poly.type
_entity_poly.pdbx_seq_one_letter_code
_entity_poly.pdbx_strand_id
1 'polypeptide(L)'
;MAHAPDGLVEGFYDPDAYNPGEGKFLMGLQFHPERMRKEGSDEFDYPGCAKAYQEFVRAVVAYQAKLAAAHVHGRSAVTTSPKLNREVEKQRKVIGWSFSLAKNMHASSDNTGAQHPAEHRDGDLDAGAEFLESKTALSVQQEKRLKQMGATVRNASGYMNRLKVSEEREAAARALMAKMSVAQLARLAAFYRAMGNVCSEVLDAKLQPPSPTLHE
;
A
#
# COMPACT_ATOMS: atom_id res chain seq x y z
N MET A 1 22.27 8.15 -20.43
CA MET A 1 21.08 8.82 -19.87
C MET A 1 20.13 9.16 -21.01
N ALA A 2 18.83 9.17 -20.75
CA ALA A 2 17.77 9.53 -21.70
C ALA A 2 17.09 10.83 -21.23
N HIS A 3 16.89 11.75 -22.16
CA HIS A 3 16.32 13.08 -21.90
C HIS A 3 15.05 13.30 -22.71
N ALA A 4 14.08 13.98 -22.11
CA ALA A 4 12.92 14.52 -22.80
C ALA A 4 13.30 15.77 -23.63
N PRO A 5 12.44 16.21 -24.58
CA PRO A 5 12.69 17.38 -25.41
C PRO A 5 12.88 18.70 -24.63
N ASP A 6 12.38 18.77 -23.41
CA ASP A 6 12.53 19.89 -22.47
C ASP A 6 13.81 19.82 -21.61
N GLY A 7 14.60 18.74 -21.77
CA GLY A 7 15.85 18.51 -21.05
C GLY A 7 15.71 17.68 -19.76
N LEU A 8 14.49 17.30 -19.35
CA LEU A 8 14.28 16.49 -18.16
C LEU A 8 14.87 15.08 -18.33
N VAL A 9 15.45 14.53 -17.26
CA VAL A 9 16.00 13.16 -17.28
C VAL A 9 14.87 12.16 -17.11
N GLU A 10 14.59 11.39 -18.16
CA GLU A 10 13.51 10.38 -18.19
C GLU A 10 14.01 8.98 -17.84
N GLY A 11 15.30 8.73 -18.04
CA GLY A 11 15.90 7.44 -17.75
C GLY A 11 17.40 7.54 -17.53
N PHE A 12 17.90 6.72 -16.62
CA PHE A 12 19.32 6.57 -16.38
C PHE A 12 19.71 5.10 -16.43
N TYR A 13 20.95 4.86 -16.85
CA TYR A 13 21.64 3.60 -16.69
C TYR A 13 23.10 3.94 -16.44
N ASP A 14 23.77 3.09 -15.67
CA ASP A 14 25.21 3.18 -15.43
C ASP A 14 25.95 2.29 -16.44
N PRO A 15 26.76 2.84 -17.37
CA PRO A 15 27.48 2.05 -18.35
C PRO A 15 28.37 0.96 -17.75
N ASP A 16 28.95 1.19 -16.57
CA ASP A 16 29.87 0.24 -15.93
C ASP A 16 29.12 -0.92 -15.25
N ALA A 17 27.86 -0.66 -14.84
CA ALA A 17 26.99 -1.62 -14.18
C ALA A 17 25.86 -2.16 -15.08
N TYR A 18 25.85 -1.81 -16.37
CA TYR A 18 24.84 -2.24 -17.34
C TYR A 18 25.44 -3.15 -18.41
N ASN A 19 25.29 -4.46 -18.23
CA ASN A 19 25.57 -5.47 -19.24
C ASN A 19 24.55 -6.63 -19.10
N PRO A 20 23.42 -6.55 -19.81
CA PRO A 20 22.37 -7.56 -19.73
C PRO A 20 22.83 -8.95 -20.21
N GLY A 21 23.88 -9.04 -21.03
CA GLY A 21 24.45 -10.33 -21.45
C GLY A 21 25.22 -11.04 -20.33
N GLU A 22 25.77 -10.29 -19.37
CA GLU A 22 26.48 -10.83 -18.19
C GLU A 22 25.59 -10.93 -16.95
N GLY A 23 24.30 -10.57 -17.08
CA GLY A 23 23.36 -10.49 -15.97
C GLY A 23 23.53 -9.26 -15.07
N LYS A 24 24.17 -8.20 -15.57
CA LYS A 24 24.26 -6.91 -14.88
C LYS A 24 23.20 -5.96 -15.46
N PHE A 25 22.29 -5.49 -14.63
CA PHE A 25 21.23 -4.58 -15.07
C PHE A 25 20.99 -3.53 -14.01
N LEU A 26 21.37 -2.29 -14.32
CA LEU A 26 21.09 -1.12 -13.51
C LEU A 26 20.52 -0.04 -14.42
N MET A 27 19.21 0.16 -14.29
CA MET A 27 18.45 1.16 -15.03
C MET A 27 17.37 1.71 -14.12
N GLY A 28 17.14 3.01 -14.17
CA GLY A 28 15.98 3.63 -13.53
C GLY A 28 15.26 4.51 -14.54
N LEU A 29 13.93 4.47 -14.48
CA LEU A 29 13.03 5.22 -15.35
C LEU A 29 12.18 6.12 -14.48
N GLN A 30 11.99 7.37 -14.90
CA GLN A 30 11.11 8.32 -14.21
C GLN A 30 9.64 8.04 -14.51
N PHE A 31 9.35 7.55 -15.72
CA PHE A 31 8.05 7.09 -16.13
C PHE A 31 7.82 5.62 -15.76
N HIS A 32 6.59 5.16 -15.96
CA HIS A 32 6.10 3.87 -15.49
C HIS A 32 5.58 3.03 -16.65
N PRO A 33 6.46 2.26 -17.32
CA PRO A 33 6.11 1.48 -18.49
C PRO A 33 4.96 0.50 -18.24
N GLU A 34 4.76 0.05 -16.99
CA GLU A 34 3.70 -0.88 -16.60
C GLU A 34 2.31 -0.25 -16.73
N ARG A 35 2.19 1.07 -16.55
CA ARG A 35 0.92 1.81 -16.69
C ARG A 35 0.60 2.18 -18.14
N MET A 36 1.58 1.99 -19.02
CA MET A 36 1.49 2.32 -20.43
C MET A 36 1.23 1.07 -21.27
N ARG A 37 0.83 -0.03 -20.64
CA ARG A 37 0.46 -1.27 -21.30
C ARG A 37 -1.06 -1.31 -21.45
N LYS A 38 -1.55 -1.63 -22.66
CA LYS A 38 -2.98 -1.76 -22.93
C LYS A 38 -3.56 -2.97 -22.21
N GLU A 39 -4.76 -2.83 -21.68
CA GLU A 39 -5.48 -3.94 -21.02
C GLU A 39 -5.70 -5.10 -21.99
N GLY A 40 -5.37 -6.32 -21.55
CA GLY A 40 -5.53 -7.54 -22.35
C GLY A 40 -4.58 -7.68 -23.56
N SER A 41 -3.61 -6.77 -23.73
CA SER A 41 -2.64 -6.81 -24.83
C SER A 41 -1.19 -6.73 -24.32
N ASP A 42 -0.24 -7.17 -25.14
CA ASP A 42 1.21 -6.99 -24.93
C ASP A 42 1.72 -5.68 -25.56
N GLU A 43 0.81 -4.87 -26.14
CA GLU A 43 1.13 -3.57 -26.71
C GLU A 43 1.28 -2.48 -25.64
N PHE A 44 2.24 -1.59 -25.89
CA PHE A 44 2.49 -0.42 -25.07
C PHE A 44 2.16 0.87 -25.85
N ASP A 45 1.70 1.89 -25.13
CA ASP A 45 1.31 3.19 -25.69
C ASP A 45 2.50 3.95 -26.28
N TYR A 46 3.71 3.70 -25.76
CA TYR A 46 4.94 4.35 -26.23
C TYR A 46 5.98 3.36 -26.75
N PRO A 47 6.66 3.70 -27.86
CA PRO A 47 7.72 2.87 -28.41
C PRO A 47 8.91 2.83 -27.44
N GLY A 48 9.33 1.62 -27.06
CA GLY A 48 10.49 1.41 -26.19
C GLY A 48 10.15 0.95 -24.77
N CYS A 49 8.90 1.06 -24.32
CA CYS A 49 8.47 0.52 -23.02
C CYS A 49 8.76 -0.99 -22.90
N ALA A 50 8.47 -1.75 -23.96
CA ALA A 50 8.76 -3.18 -24.00
C ALA A 50 10.26 -3.50 -23.88
N LYS A 51 11.15 -2.65 -24.42
CA LYS A 51 12.59 -2.89 -24.43
C LYS A 51 13.17 -2.92 -23.02
N ALA A 52 12.71 -2.05 -22.12
CA ALA A 52 13.17 -2.04 -20.73
C ALA A 52 12.95 -3.41 -20.04
N TYR A 53 11.77 -4.01 -20.25
CA TYR A 53 11.47 -5.34 -19.71
C TYR A 53 12.21 -6.46 -20.43
N GLN A 54 12.35 -6.40 -21.75
CA GLN A 54 13.12 -7.40 -22.51
C GLN A 54 14.58 -7.45 -22.05
N GLU A 55 15.20 -6.28 -21.85
CA GLU A 55 16.56 -6.15 -21.36
C GLU A 55 16.70 -6.64 -19.92
N PHE A 56 15.72 -6.33 -19.07
CA PHE A 56 15.67 -6.84 -17.70
C PHE A 56 15.58 -8.36 -17.66
N VAL A 57 14.66 -8.96 -18.43
CA VAL A 57 14.51 -10.42 -18.51
C VAL A 57 15.77 -11.07 -19.04
N ARG A 58 16.40 -10.49 -20.08
CA ARG A 58 17.69 -10.98 -20.61
C ARG A 58 18.75 -11.02 -19.52
N ALA A 59 18.84 -9.96 -18.71
CA ALA A 59 19.79 -9.91 -17.60
C ALA A 59 19.46 -10.94 -16.51
N VAL A 60 18.19 -11.13 -16.15
CA VAL A 60 17.80 -12.14 -15.16
C VAL A 60 18.16 -13.54 -15.62
N VAL A 61 17.89 -13.87 -16.89
CA VAL A 61 18.25 -15.17 -17.48
C VAL A 61 19.76 -15.38 -17.49
N ALA A 62 20.53 -14.37 -17.92
CA ALA A 62 21.98 -14.43 -17.91
C ALA A 62 22.56 -14.57 -16.49
N TYR A 63 21.99 -13.85 -15.51
CA TYR A 63 22.39 -13.94 -14.11
C TYR A 63 22.08 -15.31 -13.52
N GLN A 64 20.90 -15.86 -13.81
CA GLN A 64 20.52 -17.20 -13.39
C GLN A 64 21.46 -18.26 -13.99
N ALA A 65 21.78 -18.17 -15.29
CA ALA A 65 22.72 -19.06 -15.95
C ALA A 65 24.12 -18.96 -15.32
N LYS A 66 24.57 -17.74 -14.99
CA LYS A 66 25.83 -17.50 -14.28
C LYS A 66 25.85 -18.12 -12.88
N LEU A 67 24.76 -17.99 -12.13
CA LEU A 67 24.62 -18.64 -10.81
C LEU A 67 24.62 -20.16 -10.94
N ALA A 68 23.93 -20.72 -11.94
CA ALA A 68 23.91 -22.15 -12.20
C ALA A 68 25.32 -22.66 -12.60
N ALA A 69 26.03 -21.96 -13.49
CA ALA A 69 27.39 -22.30 -13.88
C ALA A 69 28.38 -22.18 -12.72
N ALA A 70 28.23 -21.13 -11.88
CA ALA A 70 29.01 -20.95 -10.66
C ALA A 70 28.66 -21.99 -9.59
N HIS A 71 27.43 -22.51 -9.55
CA HIS A 71 27.03 -23.60 -8.66
C HIS A 71 27.58 -24.95 -9.14
N VAL A 72 27.65 -25.17 -10.46
CA VAL A 72 28.28 -26.36 -11.07
C VAL A 72 29.81 -26.34 -10.89
N HIS A 73 30.47 -25.20 -11.09
CA HIS A 73 31.91 -25.05 -10.83
C HIS A 73 32.23 -24.96 -9.32
N GLY A 74 31.30 -24.43 -8.53
CA GLY A 74 31.39 -24.33 -7.05
C GLY A 74 31.20 -25.66 -6.33
N ARG A 75 30.73 -26.71 -7.03
CA ARG A 75 30.66 -28.07 -6.50
C ARG A 75 31.98 -28.83 -6.63
N SER A 76 32.91 -28.35 -7.46
CA SER A 76 34.28 -28.88 -7.55
C SER A 76 35.32 -28.00 -6.84
N ALA A 77 35.00 -26.75 -6.52
CA ALA A 77 35.83 -25.88 -5.71
C ALA A 77 34.95 -25.01 -4.80
N VAL A 78 35.19 -25.07 -3.49
CA VAL A 78 34.64 -24.20 -2.43
C VAL A 78 33.41 -24.75 -1.70
N THR A 79 33.71 -25.69 -0.79
CA THR A 79 32.96 -26.02 0.43
C THR A 79 33.02 -24.92 1.51
N THR A 80 33.17 -23.64 1.17
CA THR A 80 33.15 -22.57 2.16
C THR A 80 32.19 -21.46 1.76
N SER A 81 30.99 -21.51 2.33
CA SER A 81 30.16 -20.34 2.54
C SER A 81 31.02 -19.18 3.08
N PRO A 82 30.78 -17.93 2.64
CA PRO A 82 31.44 -16.79 3.24
C PRO A 82 31.05 -16.79 4.73
N LYS A 83 32.04 -16.94 5.62
CA LYS A 83 31.82 -16.94 7.07
C LYS A 83 31.32 -15.56 7.48
N LEU A 84 30.01 -15.35 7.43
CA LEU A 84 29.37 -14.25 8.13
C LEU A 84 29.61 -14.49 9.63
N ASN A 85 29.95 -13.42 10.36
CA ASN A 85 30.14 -13.49 11.81
C ASN A 85 28.90 -14.13 12.48
N ARG A 86 29.09 -14.97 13.50
CA ARG A 86 28.02 -15.69 14.21
C ARG A 86 26.86 -14.78 14.63
N GLU A 87 27.16 -13.51 14.91
CA GLU A 87 26.19 -12.45 15.23
C GLU A 87 25.20 -12.18 14.08
N VAL A 88 25.71 -11.92 12.87
CA VAL A 88 24.90 -11.56 11.69
C VAL A 88 24.15 -12.76 11.12
N GLU A 89 24.66 -13.98 11.31
CA GLU A 89 23.88 -15.20 11.01
C GLU A 89 22.70 -15.39 11.96
N LYS A 90 22.87 -15.09 13.26
CA LYS A 90 21.76 -15.11 14.22
C LYS A 90 20.72 -14.07 13.85
N GLN A 91 21.13 -12.83 13.54
CA GLN A 91 20.21 -11.77 13.12
C GLN A 91 19.45 -12.14 11.83
N ARG A 92 20.14 -12.68 10.81
CA ARG A 92 19.50 -13.16 9.58
C ARG A 92 18.45 -14.24 9.85
N LYS A 93 18.73 -15.18 10.77
CA LYS A 93 17.77 -16.22 11.16
C LYS A 93 16.56 -15.65 11.89
N VAL A 94 16.76 -14.69 12.79
CA VAL A 94 15.66 -14.01 13.50
C VAL A 94 14.76 -13.25 12.51
N ILE A 95 15.34 -12.56 11.53
CA ILE A 95 14.59 -11.86 10.47
C ILE A 95 13.79 -12.85 9.62
N GLY A 96 14.42 -13.95 9.16
CA GLY A 96 13.71 -14.98 8.39
C GLY A 96 12.57 -15.64 9.17
N TRP A 97 12.76 -15.84 10.47
CA TRP A 97 11.74 -16.43 11.34
C TRP A 97 10.58 -15.47 11.61
N SER A 98 10.87 -14.20 11.84
CA SER A 98 9.84 -13.16 12.03
C SER A 98 9.02 -12.91 10.76
N PHE A 99 9.64 -12.90 9.58
CA PHE A 99 8.90 -12.83 8.30
C PHE A 99 8.05 -14.08 8.05
N SER A 100 8.57 -15.27 8.38
CA SER A 100 7.79 -16.52 8.25
C SER A 100 6.62 -16.56 9.23
N LEU A 101 6.82 -16.06 10.46
CA LEU A 101 5.77 -15.95 11.47
C LEU A 101 4.68 -14.97 11.02
N ALA A 102 5.06 -13.79 10.51
CA ALA A 102 4.11 -12.82 9.95
C ALA A 102 3.32 -13.41 8.78
N LYS A 103 3.99 -14.10 7.85
CA LYS A 103 3.33 -14.80 6.73
C LYS A 103 2.31 -15.83 7.23
N ASN A 104 2.65 -16.62 8.25
CA ASN A 104 1.75 -17.63 8.80
C ASN A 104 0.56 -17.00 9.52
N MET A 105 0.73 -15.88 10.23
CA MET A 105 -0.38 -15.16 10.86
C MET A 105 -1.37 -14.59 9.82
N HIS A 106 -0.87 -14.05 8.71
CA HIS A 106 -1.74 -13.59 7.62
C HIS A 106 -2.42 -14.76 6.89
N ALA A 107 -1.69 -15.83 6.59
CA ALA A 107 -2.29 -17.02 5.95
C ALA A 107 -3.28 -17.78 6.84
N SER A 108 -3.12 -17.72 8.18
CA SER A 108 -4.09 -18.29 9.13
C SER A 108 -5.35 -17.44 9.30
N SER A 109 -5.29 -16.14 9.00
CA SER A 109 -6.48 -15.27 8.94
C SER A 109 -7.37 -15.60 7.74
N ASP A 110 -6.79 -16.02 6.61
CA ASP A 110 -7.55 -16.41 5.41
C ASP A 110 -8.27 -17.76 5.58
N ASN A 111 -7.91 -18.56 6.61
CA ASN A 111 -8.39 -19.93 6.79
C ASN A 111 -9.26 -20.15 8.05
N THR A 112 -9.55 -19.09 8.81
CA THR A 112 -10.53 -19.15 9.90
C THR A 112 -11.79 -18.39 9.52
N GLY A 113 -12.78 -19.12 9.00
CA GLY A 113 -14.15 -18.65 8.80
C GLY A 113 -14.82 -18.31 10.13
N ALA A 114 -14.48 -17.15 10.69
CA ALA A 114 -15.23 -16.51 11.75
C ALA A 114 -16.12 -15.44 11.11
N GLN A 115 -17.41 -15.77 11.07
CA GLN A 115 -18.51 -14.96 10.60
C GLN A 115 -18.49 -13.56 11.23
N HIS A 116 -18.15 -12.53 10.46
CA HIS A 116 -18.59 -11.17 10.74
C HIS A 116 -19.92 -10.93 10.00
N PRO A 117 -20.96 -10.41 10.67
CA PRO A 117 -22.29 -10.29 10.09
C PRO A 117 -22.28 -9.34 8.90
N ALA A 118 -22.87 -9.83 7.82
CA ALA A 118 -23.05 -9.13 6.58
C ALA A 118 -23.93 -7.88 6.78
N GLU A 119 -23.33 -6.70 6.69
CA GLU A 119 -24.07 -5.50 6.32
C GLU A 119 -23.32 -4.78 5.19
N HIS A 120 -24.02 -4.67 4.05
CA HIS A 120 -23.65 -3.97 2.82
C HIS A 120 -22.52 -4.57 1.98
N ARG A 121 -22.76 -5.77 1.44
CA ARG A 121 -22.27 -6.12 0.10
C ARG A 121 -23.18 -5.50 -0.95
N ASP A 122 -22.90 -4.27 -1.35
CA ASP A 122 -23.28 -3.81 -2.67
C ASP A 122 -22.31 -2.70 -3.12
N GLY A 123 -21.62 -2.93 -4.23
CA GLY A 123 -20.69 -1.97 -4.84
C GLY A 123 -19.32 -2.53 -5.15
N ASP A 124 -19.22 -3.26 -6.26
CA ASP A 124 -18.13 -3.25 -7.25
C ASP A 124 -16.78 -2.67 -6.77
N LEU A 125 -16.04 -3.45 -5.96
CA LEU A 125 -14.69 -3.08 -5.55
C LEU A 125 -13.66 -3.75 -6.46
N ASP A 126 -12.82 -2.92 -7.07
CA ASP A 126 -11.75 -3.33 -7.97
C ASP A 126 -10.64 -4.10 -7.23
N ALA A 127 -10.09 -5.13 -7.87
CA ALA A 127 -9.16 -6.06 -7.24
C ALA A 127 -7.90 -5.33 -6.70
N GLY A 128 -7.67 -5.42 -5.39
CA GLY A 128 -6.53 -4.78 -4.70
C GLY A 128 -6.86 -3.53 -3.86
N ALA A 129 -8.13 -3.17 -3.74
CA ALA A 129 -8.59 -2.06 -2.89
C ALA A 129 -8.82 -2.43 -1.40
N GLU A 130 -8.72 -3.72 -1.05
CA GLU A 130 -9.04 -4.24 0.30
C GLU A 130 -8.15 -3.63 1.41
N PHE A 131 -6.92 -3.23 1.09
CA PHE A 131 -6.00 -2.60 2.05
C PHE A 131 -6.46 -1.20 2.52
N LEU A 132 -7.27 -0.50 1.71
CA LEU A 132 -7.80 0.84 2.03
C LEU A 132 -8.96 0.79 3.03
N GLU A 133 -9.43 -0.40 3.43
CA GLU A 133 -10.38 -0.54 4.55
C GLU A 133 -9.75 -0.24 5.91
N SER A 134 -8.41 -0.16 6.00
CA SER A 134 -7.75 0.24 7.23
C SER A 134 -8.15 1.68 7.59
N LYS A 135 -9.07 1.78 8.55
CA LYS A 135 -9.83 2.95 9.02
C LYS A 135 -8.95 4.03 9.64
N THR A 136 -8.05 4.62 8.89
CA THR A 136 -7.36 5.86 9.27
C THR A 136 -7.63 6.87 8.18
N ALA A 137 -8.77 7.57 8.32
CA ALA A 137 -9.04 8.75 7.52
C ALA A 137 -7.91 9.76 7.78
N LEU A 138 -7.18 10.14 6.73
CA LEU A 138 -6.12 11.14 6.81
C LEU A 138 -6.72 12.48 7.28
N SER A 139 -6.02 13.17 8.16
CA SER A 139 -6.36 14.55 8.53
C SER A 139 -6.25 15.46 7.31
N VAL A 140 -7.11 16.49 7.24
CA VAL A 140 -7.11 17.53 6.20
C VAL A 140 -5.72 18.17 6.02
N GLN A 141 -4.95 18.30 7.10
CA GLN A 141 -3.58 18.82 7.04
C GLN A 141 -2.59 17.83 6.42
N GLN A 142 -2.74 16.53 6.70
CA GLN A 142 -1.90 15.47 6.12
C GLN A 142 -2.16 15.36 4.61
N GLU A 143 -3.43 15.45 4.21
CA GLU A 143 -3.82 15.43 2.79
C GLU A 143 -3.26 16.62 2.01
N LYS A 144 -3.34 17.84 2.56
CA LYS A 144 -2.77 19.04 1.91
C LYS A 144 -1.27 18.94 1.72
N ARG A 145 -0.57 18.33 2.69
CA ARG A 145 0.88 18.10 2.64
C ARG A 145 1.25 17.02 1.61
N LEU A 146 0.48 15.93 1.55
CA LEU A 146 0.65 14.89 0.54
C LEU A 146 0.43 15.43 -0.89
N LYS A 147 -0.58 16.29 -1.08
CA LYS A 147 -0.81 17.00 -2.36
C LYS A 147 0.37 17.90 -2.75
N GLN A 148 0.93 18.66 -1.81
CA GLN A 148 2.11 19.50 -2.06
C GLN A 148 3.37 18.70 -2.40
N MET A 149 3.49 17.49 -1.85
CA MET A 149 4.62 16.58 -2.10
C MET A 149 4.45 15.75 -3.39
N GLY A 150 3.37 15.97 -4.17
CA GLY A 150 3.12 15.24 -5.41
C GLY A 150 2.70 13.78 -5.22
N ALA A 151 2.22 13.41 -4.03
CA ALA A 151 1.77 12.04 -3.76
C ALA A 151 0.46 11.76 -4.53
N THR A 152 0.55 10.99 -5.61
CA THR A 152 -0.62 10.47 -6.32
C THR A 152 -1.12 9.22 -5.61
N VAL A 153 -2.31 9.28 -5.01
CA VAL A 153 -2.96 8.10 -4.40
C VAL A 153 -3.46 7.19 -5.52
N ARG A 154 -2.98 5.95 -5.55
CA ARG A 154 -3.53 4.91 -6.44
C ARG A 154 -4.99 4.67 -6.05
N ASN A 155 -5.90 4.68 -7.03
CA ASN A 155 -7.36 4.61 -6.81
C ASN A 155 -7.94 5.81 -6.02
N ALA A 156 -7.46 7.03 -6.31
CA ALA A 156 -7.99 8.26 -5.72
C ALA A 156 -9.48 8.51 -6.02
N SER A 157 -10.03 7.90 -7.07
CA SER A 157 -11.45 8.03 -7.45
C SER A 157 -12.39 7.56 -6.34
N GLY A 158 -12.09 6.44 -5.66
CA GLY A 158 -12.92 5.93 -4.56
C GLY A 158 -12.97 6.89 -3.37
N TYR A 159 -11.81 7.39 -2.92
CA TYR A 159 -11.71 8.38 -1.84
C TYR A 159 -12.39 9.69 -2.22
N MET A 160 -12.14 10.20 -3.43
CA MET A 160 -12.73 11.44 -3.93
C MET A 160 -14.24 11.33 -4.12
N ASN A 161 -14.76 10.19 -4.55
CA ASN A 161 -16.20 9.95 -4.62
C ASN A 161 -16.84 9.91 -3.23
N ARG A 162 -16.17 9.28 -2.24
CA ARG A 162 -16.64 9.27 -0.84
C ARG A 162 -16.66 10.66 -0.24
N LEU A 163 -15.66 11.49 -0.53
CA LEU A 163 -15.63 12.90 -0.13
C LEU A 163 -16.76 13.69 -0.77
N LYS A 164 -16.97 13.56 -2.08
CA LYS A 164 -18.09 14.22 -2.79
C LYS A 164 -19.45 13.85 -2.19
N VAL A 165 -19.69 12.56 -1.95
CA VAL A 165 -20.92 12.08 -1.30
C VAL A 165 -21.07 12.65 0.11
N SER A 166 -19.98 12.81 0.86
CA SER A 166 -20.01 13.44 2.18
C SER A 166 -20.31 14.95 2.12
N GLU A 167 -19.74 15.66 1.14
CA GLU A 167 -19.94 17.09 0.92
C GLU A 167 -21.37 17.39 0.45
N GLU A 168 -21.91 16.58 -0.45
CA GLU A 168 -23.30 16.64 -0.88
C GLU A 168 -24.28 16.37 0.26
N ARG A 169 -24.00 15.36 1.10
CA ARG A 169 -24.78 15.08 2.32
C ARG A 169 -24.72 16.25 3.30
N GLU A 170 -23.55 16.83 3.50
CA GLU A 170 -23.38 17.99 4.39
C GLU A 170 -24.13 19.21 3.85
N ALA A 171 -24.04 19.49 2.55
CA ALA A 171 -24.76 20.58 1.90
C ALA A 171 -26.29 20.39 2.00
N ALA A 172 -26.77 19.16 1.80
CA ALA A 172 -28.19 18.83 1.96
C ALA A 172 -28.66 19.00 3.41
N ALA A 173 -27.85 18.58 4.39
CA ALA A 173 -28.15 18.77 5.81
C ALA A 173 -28.18 20.27 6.18
N ARG A 174 -27.23 21.07 5.69
CA ARG A 174 -27.20 22.54 5.87
C ARG A 174 -28.44 23.20 5.24
N ALA A 175 -28.84 22.80 4.05
CA ALA A 175 -30.03 23.32 3.38
C ALA A 175 -31.33 22.96 4.12
N LEU A 176 -31.40 21.78 4.74
CA LEU A 176 -32.53 21.35 5.58
C LEU A 176 -32.56 22.14 6.89
N MET A 177 -31.41 22.29 7.56
CA MET A 177 -31.27 23.09 8.78
C MET A 177 -31.62 24.57 8.54
N ALA A 178 -31.29 25.12 7.37
CA ALA A 178 -31.65 26.49 7.00
C ALA A 178 -33.17 26.72 6.88
N LYS A 179 -33.95 25.66 6.59
CA LYS A 179 -35.41 25.71 6.51
C LYS A 179 -36.11 25.52 7.86
N MET A 180 -35.37 25.14 8.91
CA MET A 180 -35.92 24.89 10.24
C MET A 180 -36.09 26.19 11.02
N SER A 181 -37.10 26.23 11.89
CA SER A 181 -37.23 27.32 12.87
C SER A 181 -36.13 27.27 13.91
N VAL A 182 -35.84 28.42 14.53
CA VAL A 182 -34.83 28.55 15.60
C VAL A 182 -35.08 27.57 16.76
N ALA A 183 -36.35 27.35 17.12
CA ALA A 183 -36.73 26.41 18.18
C ALA A 183 -36.44 24.95 17.80
N GLN A 184 -36.65 24.56 16.53
CA GLN A 184 -36.34 23.21 16.04
C GLN A 184 -34.82 22.99 15.96
N LEU A 185 -34.06 24.00 15.51
CA LEU A 185 -32.59 23.96 15.52
C LEU A 185 -32.03 23.81 16.94
N ALA A 186 -32.58 24.55 17.90
CA ALA A 186 -32.17 24.45 19.30
C ALA A 186 -32.43 23.05 19.88
N ARG A 187 -33.59 22.45 19.59
CA ARG A 187 -33.91 21.06 19.98
C ARG A 187 -32.98 20.05 19.32
N LEU A 188 -32.70 20.21 18.03
CA LEU A 188 -31.80 19.33 17.29
C LEU A 188 -30.37 19.39 17.85
N ALA A 189 -29.87 20.60 18.15
CA ALA A 189 -28.57 20.79 18.79
C ALA A 189 -28.50 20.16 20.19
N ALA A 190 -29.55 20.31 21.00
CA ALA A 190 -29.63 19.69 22.32
C ALA A 190 -29.62 18.15 22.23
N PHE A 191 -30.35 17.59 21.26
CA PHE A 191 -30.39 16.15 21.00
C PHE A 191 -29.01 15.59 20.65
N TYR A 192 -28.29 16.20 19.70
CA TYR A 192 -26.95 15.74 19.34
C TYR A 192 -25.92 15.90 20.46
N ARG A 193 -26.04 16.93 21.32
CA ARG A 193 -25.21 17.03 22.54
C ARG A 193 -25.48 15.89 23.52
N ALA A 194 -26.76 15.59 23.77
CA ALA A 194 -27.12 14.48 24.66
C ALA A 194 -26.57 13.14 24.13
N MET A 195 -26.69 12.91 22.83
CA MET A 195 -26.14 11.71 22.19
C MET A 195 -24.61 11.65 22.29
N GLY A 196 -23.91 12.77 22.08
CA GLY A 196 -22.47 12.86 22.26
C GLY A 196 -22.02 12.54 23.68
N ASN A 197 -22.76 13.02 24.68
CA ASN A 197 -22.49 12.71 26.09
C ASN A 197 -22.65 11.21 26.37
N VAL A 198 -23.77 10.61 25.94
CA VAL A 198 -24.02 9.16 26.12
C VAL A 198 -22.94 8.32 25.45
N CYS A 199 -22.53 8.66 24.22
CA CYS A 199 -21.45 7.95 23.53
C CYS A 199 -20.11 8.09 24.27
N SER A 200 -19.82 9.26 24.82
CA SER A 200 -18.59 9.50 25.58
C SER A 200 -18.58 8.68 26.88
N GLU A 201 -19.69 8.63 27.61
CA GLU A 201 -19.83 7.81 28.82
C GLU A 201 -19.61 6.31 28.53
N VAL A 202 -20.17 5.81 27.42
CA VAL A 202 -19.97 4.41 27.01
C VAL A 202 -18.52 4.15 26.60
N LEU A 203 -17.89 5.09 25.90
CA LEU A 203 -16.48 4.96 25.51
C LEU A 203 -15.56 4.98 26.74
N ASP A 204 -15.78 5.89 27.68
CA ASP A 204 -15.01 5.98 28.91
C ASP A 204 -15.16 4.72 29.76
N ALA A 205 -16.36 4.15 29.85
CA ALA A 205 -16.62 2.88 30.53
C ALA A 205 -15.90 1.69 29.86
N LYS A 206 -15.67 1.74 28.54
CA LYS A 206 -14.90 0.71 27.80
C LYS A 206 -13.39 0.89 27.91
N LEU A 207 -12.92 2.11 28.18
CA LEU A 207 -11.51 2.45 28.32
C LEU A 207 -10.99 2.28 29.75
N GLN A 208 -11.86 2.20 30.75
CA GLN A 208 -11.47 1.84 32.11
C GLN A 208 -11.06 0.35 32.20
N PRO A 209 -9.89 0.03 32.78
CA PRO A 209 -9.49 -1.35 33.02
C PRO A 209 -10.40 -2.00 34.07
N PRO A 210 -10.60 -3.33 34.05
CA PRO A 210 -11.39 -4.00 35.07
C PRO A 210 -10.75 -3.78 36.45
N SER A 211 -11.52 -3.20 37.37
CA SER A 211 -11.15 -3.09 38.78
C SER A 211 -10.74 -4.47 39.31
N PRO A 212 -9.65 -4.60 40.09
CA PRO A 212 -9.33 -5.88 40.70
C PRO A 212 -10.44 -6.21 41.68
N THR A 213 -11.23 -7.24 41.38
CA THR A 213 -12.08 -7.90 42.35
C THR A 213 -11.18 -8.41 43.47
N LEU A 214 -11.25 -7.74 44.62
CA LEU A 214 -10.77 -8.28 45.88
C LEU A 214 -11.50 -9.61 46.10
N HIS A 215 -10.77 -10.71 45.92
CA HIS A 215 -11.17 -11.99 46.47
C HIS A 215 -10.95 -11.92 47.98
N GLU A 216 -12.05 -11.90 48.74
CA GLU A 216 -12.11 -12.30 50.15
C GLU A 216 -11.87 -13.81 50.27
#